data_AF-A0A9X1PV79-F1
#
_entry.id   AF-A0A9X1PV79-F1
#
_cell.length_a   1.000
_cell.length_b   1.000
_cell.length_c   1.000
_cell.angle_alpha   90.00
_cell.angle_beta   90.00
_cell.angle_gamma   90.00
#
_symmetry.space_group_name_H-M   'P 1'
#
loop_
_entity.id
_entity.type
_entity.pdbx_description
1 polymer ?
#
loop_
_entity_poly.entity_id
_entity_poly.type
_entity_poly.pdbx_seq_one_letter_code
_entity_poly.pdbx_strand_id
1 'polypeptide(L)'
;MTGRDRDNASPTVLVIPQWQGSAARHPRRLAEGAHRLGALLPTASRTVVDIDPRPGQDHDGVGHLDALTRSLEATRTALRRTGDGATLLAVGGDCGIELAPVARAVARHGDSLAVVWFDAHADLNTPETSPSGGFHGMVLRTLIGQGPSPLVPEPEERLSTRRIVLAGVRALDPAERDFIDSEGIRALSVQALRQQDRLLAAVAATGATHVYVHLDLDVLDPAHFTGLSCPEPGGLHPDELRTALHALTQRFTIAGMGITEHAPTTDTADSDHVLRSILDGIGLRTTSAGGPS
;
A
#
# COMPACT_ATOMS: atom_id res chain seq x y z
N MET A 1 9.11 -35.01 -7.34
CA MET A 1 9.53 -34.81 -5.94
C MET A 1 10.57 -33.69 -5.93
N THR A 2 10.11 -32.45 -5.76
CA THR A 2 10.86 -31.28 -5.26
C THR A 2 9.79 -30.26 -4.90
N GLY A 3 9.21 -30.43 -3.72
CA GLY A 3 8.35 -29.40 -3.13
C GLY A 3 9.16 -28.13 -3.02
N ARG A 4 8.61 -27.01 -3.51
CA ARG A 4 9.12 -25.69 -3.12
C ARG A 4 8.79 -25.53 -1.64
N ASP A 5 9.74 -25.84 -0.77
CA ASP A 5 9.80 -25.21 0.54
C ASP A 5 9.94 -23.71 0.26
N ARG A 6 8.81 -23.00 0.30
CA ARG A 6 8.83 -21.55 0.40
C ARG A 6 9.33 -21.30 1.81
N ASP A 7 10.56 -20.81 1.95
CA ASP A 7 11.12 -20.42 3.24
C ASP A 7 10.12 -19.49 3.95
N ASN A 8 9.45 -20.05 4.96
CA ASN A 8 8.35 -19.45 5.68
C ASN A 8 8.89 -18.57 6.81
N ALA A 9 9.76 -17.61 6.45
CA ALA A 9 10.27 -16.64 7.40
C ALA A 9 9.17 -15.64 7.74
N SER A 10 8.89 -15.47 9.04
CA SER A 10 7.95 -14.44 9.51
C SER A 10 8.36 -13.08 8.94
N PRO A 11 7.40 -12.27 8.47
CA PRO A 11 7.71 -11.00 7.80
C PRO A 11 8.34 -10.00 8.77
N THR A 12 8.98 -8.97 8.22
CA THR A 12 9.39 -7.78 8.97
C THR A 12 8.32 -6.71 8.81
N VAL A 13 7.85 -6.16 9.92
CA VAL A 13 6.83 -5.11 9.95
C VAL A 13 7.50 -3.76 10.19
N LEU A 14 7.27 -2.82 9.29
CA LEU A 14 7.66 -1.43 9.41
C LEU A 14 6.40 -0.57 9.61
N VAL A 15 6.25 -0.01 10.81
CA VAL A 15 5.13 0.87 11.17
C VAL A 15 5.51 2.31 10.87
N ILE A 16 4.77 2.97 9.98
CA ILE A 16 5.03 4.33 9.52
C ILE A 16 3.82 5.20 9.89
N PRO A 17 3.81 5.87 11.06
CA PRO A 17 2.66 6.63 11.54
C PRO A 17 2.55 8.04 10.90
N GLN A 18 2.76 8.13 9.58
CA GLN A 18 2.59 9.38 8.80
C GLN A 18 1.11 9.68 8.60
N TRP A 19 0.72 10.92 8.81
CA TRP A 19 -0.64 11.40 8.52
C TRP A 19 -0.65 12.67 7.67
N GLN A 20 0.52 13.29 7.49
CA GLN A 20 0.68 14.59 6.84
C GLN A 20 0.40 14.56 5.34
N GLY A 21 0.39 13.37 4.71
CA GLY A 21 0.06 13.25 3.28
C GLY A 21 -1.44 13.22 3.01
N SER A 22 -2.24 12.93 4.04
CA SER A 22 -3.69 12.78 3.91
C SER A 22 -4.42 14.12 3.84
N ALA A 23 -5.36 14.23 2.90
CA ALA A 23 -6.35 15.31 2.87
C ALA A 23 -7.61 15.01 3.70
N ALA A 24 -7.65 13.91 4.44
CA ALA A 24 -8.83 13.50 5.19
C ALA A 24 -9.18 14.49 6.32
N ARG A 25 -10.44 14.49 6.75
CA ARG A 25 -10.94 15.40 7.80
C ARG A 25 -10.26 15.21 9.17
N HIS A 26 -9.85 13.99 9.50
CA HIS A 26 -9.25 13.62 10.79
C HIS A 26 -7.94 12.85 10.57
N PRO A 27 -6.93 13.44 9.91
CA PRO A 27 -5.81 12.69 9.35
C PRO A 27 -4.94 12.07 10.44
N ARG A 28 -4.86 12.69 11.63
CA ARG A 28 -4.10 12.17 12.78
C ARG A 28 -4.54 10.78 13.26
N ARG A 29 -5.76 10.33 12.92
CA ARG A 29 -6.20 8.95 13.22
C ARG A 29 -5.40 7.91 12.45
N LEU A 30 -4.81 8.27 11.32
CA LEU A 30 -3.95 7.39 10.53
C LEU A 30 -2.69 6.97 11.28
N ALA A 31 -2.15 7.85 12.13
CA ALA A 31 -1.03 7.49 13.01
C ALA A 31 -1.44 6.43 14.05
N GLU A 32 -2.65 6.54 14.62
CA GLU A 32 -3.20 5.52 15.51
C GLU A 32 -3.44 4.20 14.77
N GLY A 33 -4.03 4.26 13.58
CA GLY A 33 -4.26 3.09 12.74
C GLY A 33 -2.98 2.39 12.32
N ALA A 34 -1.90 3.13 12.05
CA ALA A 34 -0.58 2.58 11.79
C ALA A 34 -0.08 1.70 12.94
N HIS A 35 -0.11 2.22 14.17
CA HIS A 35 0.29 1.45 15.35
C HIS A 35 -0.58 0.21 15.56
N ARG A 36 -1.88 0.34 15.28
CA ARG A 36 -2.84 -0.74 15.41
C ARG A 36 -2.60 -1.85 14.39
N LEU A 37 -2.50 -1.53 13.10
CA LEU A 37 -2.10 -2.46 12.04
C LEU A 37 -0.78 -3.16 12.40
N GLY A 38 0.20 -2.37 12.84
CA GLY A 38 1.48 -2.87 13.34
C GLY A 38 1.29 -3.93 14.41
N ALA A 39 0.46 -3.67 15.42
CA ALA A 39 0.18 -4.58 16.53
C ALA A 39 -0.54 -5.88 16.12
N LEU A 40 -1.44 -5.81 15.14
CA LEU A 40 -2.21 -6.95 14.64
C LEU A 40 -1.37 -7.93 13.83
N LEU A 41 -0.34 -7.42 13.13
CA LEU A 41 0.40 -8.23 12.19
C LEU A 41 1.38 -9.19 12.87
N PRO A 42 1.38 -10.47 12.45
CA PRO A 42 2.44 -11.39 12.82
C PRO A 42 3.77 -10.93 12.25
N THR A 43 4.86 -11.08 13.02
CA THR A 43 6.16 -10.55 12.59
C THR A 43 7.34 -11.22 13.28
N ALA A 44 8.47 -11.33 12.57
CA ALA A 44 9.78 -11.64 13.15
C ALA A 44 10.35 -10.42 13.88
N SER A 45 10.11 -9.23 13.35
CA SER A 45 10.66 -7.97 13.86
C SER A 45 9.74 -6.81 13.51
N ARG A 46 9.52 -5.94 14.50
CA ARG A 46 8.71 -4.73 14.33
C ARG A 46 9.58 -3.50 14.55
N THR A 47 9.59 -2.60 13.58
CA THR A 47 10.23 -1.28 13.70
C THR A 47 9.17 -0.22 13.54
N VAL A 48 9.15 0.75 14.46
CA VAL A 48 8.32 1.95 14.33
C VAL A 48 9.22 3.07 13.83
N VAL A 49 8.83 3.72 12.73
CA VAL A 49 9.54 4.89 12.21
C VAL A 49 9.22 6.10 13.09
N ASP A 50 10.26 6.83 13.48
CA ASP A 50 10.13 8.07 14.25
C ASP A 50 9.69 9.21 13.32
N ILE A 51 8.38 9.39 13.20
CA ILE A 51 7.74 10.44 12.41
C ILE A 51 7.43 11.63 13.33
N ASP A 52 7.83 12.83 12.91
CA ASP A 52 7.48 14.06 13.63
C ASP A 52 5.96 14.22 13.65
N PRO A 53 5.30 14.27 14.83
CA PRO A 53 3.85 14.34 14.91
C PRO A 53 3.27 15.73 14.60
N ARG A 54 4.13 16.72 14.34
CA ARG A 54 3.72 18.10 14.03
C ARG A 54 3.37 18.23 12.54
N PRO A 55 2.42 19.13 12.21
CA PRO A 55 2.18 19.48 10.82
C PRO A 55 3.44 20.10 10.20
N GLY A 56 3.59 19.91 8.90
CA GLY A 56 4.55 20.63 8.07
C GLY A 56 3.98 21.95 7.54
N GLN A 57 4.77 22.59 6.69
CA GLN A 57 4.39 23.71 5.83
C GLN A 57 4.04 23.21 4.43
N ASP A 58 3.11 23.89 3.79
CA ASP A 58 2.70 23.61 2.42
C ASP A 58 3.69 24.26 1.45
N HIS A 59 4.05 23.56 0.39
CA HIS A 59 4.97 24.06 -0.64
C HIS A 59 4.54 23.53 -2.01
N ASP A 60 4.56 24.40 -3.03
CA ASP A 60 4.34 24.05 -4.43
C ASP A 60 3.06 23.23 -4.69
N GLY A 61 1.97 23.57 -3.99
CA GLY A 61 0.67 22.88 -4.14
C GLY A 61 0.55 21.57 -3.36
N VAL A 62 1.57 21.21 -2.56
CA VAL A 62 1.57 19.99 -1.73
C VAL A 62 1.53 20.35 -0.25
N GLY A 63 0.55 19.79 0.45
CA GLY A 63 0.38 19.94 1.89
C GLY A 63 1.53 19.33 2.67
N HIS A 64 2.03 20.04 3.69
CA HIS A 64 3.04 19.53 4.63
C HIS A 64 4.33 18.96 4.00
N LEU A 65 4.75 19.46 2.82
CA LEU A 65 5.84 18.89 2.02
C LEU A 65 7.17 18.74 2.77
N ASP A 66 7.50 19.69 3.67
CA ASP A 66 8.72 19.63 4.47
C ASP A 66 8.69 18.47 5.49
N ALA A 67 7.53 18.20 6.11
CA ALA A 67 7.31 17.10 7.02
C ALA A 67 7.31 15.76 6.28
N LEU A 68 6.73 15.71 5.08
CA LEU A 68 6.78 14.54 4.20
C LEU A 68 8.21 14.19 3.80
N THR A 69 9.02 15.20 3.46
CA THR A 69 10.44 15.01 3.11
C THR A 69 11.24 14.44 4.29
N ARG A 70 11.00 14.94 5.51
CA ARG A 70 11.62 14.37 6.73
C ARG A 70 11.14 12.93 7.00
N SER A 71 9.86 12.67 6.81
CA SER A 71 9.24 11.36 6.98
C SER A 71 9.78 10.32 6.00
N LEU A 72 10.02 10.73 4.76
CA LEU A 72 10.68 9.92 3.73
C LEU A 72 12.10 9.52 4.15
N GLU A 73 12.92 10.46 4.64
CA GLU A 73 14.28 10.13 5.08
C GLU A 73 14.30 9.23 6.33
N ALA A 74 13.41 9.48 7.28
CA ALA A 74 13.25 8.61 8.46
C ALA A 74 12.86 7.18 8.04
N THR A 75 11.94 7.04 7.09
CA THR A 75 11.50 5.75 6.56
C THR A 75 12.62 5.04 5.80
N ARG A 76 13.35 5.74 4.92
CA ARG A 76 14.54 5.19 4.22
C ARG A 76 15.60 4.72 5.23
N THR A 77 15.84 5.48 6.29
CA THR A 77 16.76 5.09 7.37
C THR A 77 16.32 3.81 8.08
N ALA A 78 15.02 3.67 8.39
CA ALA A 78 14.49 2.47 9.02
C ALA A 78 14.54 1.27 8.09
N LEU A 79 14.20 1.43 6.80
CA LEU A 79 14.25 0.37 5.79
C LEU A 79 15.65 -0.24 5.66
N ARG A 80 16.71 0.59 5.66
CA ARG A 80 18.11 0.11 5.63
C ARG A 80 18.45 -0.87 6.76
N ARG A 81 17.72 -0.82 7.88
CA ARG A 81 17.94 -1.69 9.06
C ARG A 81 17.17 -3.01 9.00
N THR A 82 16.17 -3.14 8.12
CA THR A 82 15.29 -4.31 8.06
C THR A 82 15.91 -5.53 7.37
N GLY A 83 17.04 -5.37 6.67
CA GLY A 83 17.70 -6.45 5.91
C GLY A 83 16.87 -6.94 4.73
N ASP A 84 17.44 -7.82 3.89
CA ASP A 84 16.82 -8.23 2.62
C ASP A 84 16.20 -9.65 2.65
N GLY A 85 16.30 -10.37 3.78
CA GLY A 85 15.92 -11.79 3.86
C GLY A 85 14.42 -12.06 4.06
N ALA A 86 13.68 -11.14 4.68
CA ALA A 86 12.26 -11.32 5.01
C ALA A 86 11.36 -10.48 4.09
N THR A 87 10.11 -10.92 3.92
CA THR A 87 9.07 -10.11 3.26
C THR A 87 8.79 -8.88 4.11
N LEU A 88 8.83 -7.69 3.49
CA LEU A 88 8.52 -6.44 4.16
C LEU A 88 7.01 -6.19 4.15
N LEU A 89 6.45 -5.91 5.32
CA LEU A 89 5.12 -5.33 5.50
C LEU A 89 5.29 -3.89 5.97
N ALA A 90 5.02 -2.94 5.08
CA ALA A 90 4.89 -1.54 5.44
C ALA A 90 3.44 -1.30 5.88
N VAL A 91 3.25 -0.75 7.08
CA VAL A 91 1.91 -0.45 7.58
C VAL A 91 1.84 0.93 8.15
N GLY A 92 0.70 1.57 7.95
CA GLY A 92 0.44 2.89 8.48
C GLY A 92 0.40 3.94 7.41
N GLY A 93 0.35 5.18 7.87
CA GLY A 93 -0.89 5.93 7.78
C GLY A 93 -1.37 6.16 6.36
N ASP A 94 -1.19 7.36 5.82
CA ASP A 94 -1.67 7.66 4.48
C ASP A 94 -0.91 6.90 3.37
N CYS A 95 -1.49 6.80 2.16
CA CYS A 95 -0.86 6.11 1.02
C CYS A 95 0.55 6.65 0.68
N GLY A 96 0.86 7.88 1.07
CA GLY A 96 2.18 8.50 0.91
C GLY A 96 3.33 7.70 1.55
N ILE A 97 3.06 6.85 2.54
CA ILE A 97 4.10 6.01 3.16
C ILE A 97 4.73 5.00 2.19
N GLU A 98 4.03 4.66 1.11
CA GLU A 98 4.42 3.62 0.15
C GLU A 98 5.56 4.04 -0.75
N LEU A 99 5.87 5.34 -0.80
CA LEU A 99 6.92 5.88 -1.62
C LEU A 99 8.25 5.14 -1.40
N ALA A 100 8.70 4.98 -0.15
CA ALA A 100 9.97 4.33 0.14
C ALA A 100 9.94 2.79 0.06
N PRO A 101 8.91 2.09 0.61
CA PRO A 101 8.77 0.65 0.46
C PRO A 101 8.68 0.17 -0.99
N VAL A 102 7.89 0.84 -1.84
CA VAL A 102 7.76 0.49 -3.25
C VAL A 102 9.03 0.82 -4.02
N ALA A 103 9.62 2.01 -3.82
CA ALA A 103 10.91 2.38 -4.41
C ALA A 103 12.00 1.33 -4.13
N ARG A 104 12.09 0.85 -2.88
CA ARG A 104 13.01 -0.23 -2.50
C ARG A 104 12.70 -1.54 -3.24
N ALA A 105 11.43 -1.91 -3.36
CA ALA A 105 11.04 -3.11 -4.07
C ALA A 105 11.41 -3.01 -5.57
N VAL A 106 11.19 -1.84 -6.19
CA VAL A 106 11.59 -1.56 -7.57
C VAL A 106 13.10 -1.68 -7.73
N ALA A 107 13.91 -1.03 -6.88
CA ALA A 107 15.36 -1.12 -6.95
C ALA A 107 15.88 -2.57 -6.81
N ARG A 108 15.19 -3.40 -6.03
CA ARG A 108 15.57 -4.80 -5.79
C ARG A 108 15.19 -5.74 -6.94
N HIS A 109 14.01 -5.57 -7.50
CA HIS A 109 13.41 -6.54 -8.43
C HIS A 109 13.35 -6.04 -9.87
N GLY A 110 13.54 -4.74 -10.10
CA GLY A 110 13.51 -4.07 -11.39
C GLY A 110 12.30 -4.50 -12.23
N ASP A 111 12.59 -4.87 -13.46
CA ASP A 111 11.62 -5.36 -14.45
C ASP A 111 10.94 -6.69 -14.10
N SER A 112 11.29 -7.34 -12.99
CA SER A 112 10.58 -8.55 -12.56
C SER A 112 9.41 -8.25 -11.62
N LEU A 113 9.24 -6.99 -11.19
CA LEU A 113 8.20 -6.56 -10.26
C LEU A 113 6.97 -5.99 -10.98
N ALA A 114 5.78 -6.35 -10.50
CA ALA A 114 4.56 -5.59 -10.70
C ALA A 114 4.07 -5.02 -9.36
N VAL A 115 3.48 -3.84 -9.39
CA VAL A 115 2.78 -3.24 -8.26
C VAL A 115 1.29 -3.38 -8.52
N VAL A 116 0.59 -4.09 -7.63
CA VAL A 116 -0.87 -4.17 -7.64
C VAL A 116 -1.39 -3.20 -6.58
N TRP A 117 -2.03 -2.14 -7.05
CA TRP A 117 -2.52 -1.02 -6.24
C TRP A 117 -4.01 -1.25 -5.95
N PHE A 118 -4.31 -1.89 -4.82
CA PHE A 118 -5.70 -2.09 -4.38
C PHE A 118 -6.19 -0.86 -3.67
N ASP A 119 -7.11 -0.14 -4.30
CA ASP A 119 -7.47 1.23 -3.92
C ASP A 119 -8.80 1.64 -4.59
N ALA A 120 -9.58 2.52 -3.95
CA ALA A 120 -10.71 3.18 -4.58
C ALA A 120 -10.29 4.31 -5.55
N HIS A 121 -9.17 4.96 -5.25
CA HIS A 121 -8.53 6.04 -6.00
C HIS A 121 -7.31 5.51 -6.76
N ALA A 122 -6.70 6.35 -7.60
CA ALA A 122 -5.53 5.93 -8.39
C ALA A 122 -4.20 6.46 -7.85
N ASP A 123 -4.23 7.47 -6.97
CA ASP A 123 -3.06 8.19 -6.48
C ASP A 123 -2.12 8.72 -7.59
N LEU A 124 -2.72 9.08 -8.73
CA LEU A 124 -2.01 9.44 -9.96
C LEU A 124 -2.02 10.95 -10.25
N ASN A 125 -2.48 11.77 -9.31
CA ASN A 125 -2.44 13.23 -9.43
C ASN A 125 -1.00 13.77 -9.35
N THR A 126 -0.81 14.96 -9.91
CA THR A 126 0.35 15.83 -9.67
C THR A 126 -0.05 17.01 -8.77
N PRO A 127 0.90 17.84 -8.29
CA PRO A 127 0.55 19.06 -7.56
C PRO A 127 -0.37 20.00 -8.35
N GLU A 128 -0.28 20.00 -9.68
CA GLU A 128 -1.10 20.83 -10.56
C GLU A 128 -2.52 20.29 -10.78
N THR A 129 -2.70 18.96 -10.73
CA THR A 129 -4.00 18.33 -11.01
C THR A 129 -4.78 17.97 -9.75
N SER A 130 -4.10 17.87 -8.60
CA SER A 130 -4.73 17.47 -7.35
C SER A 130 -5.79 18.48 -6.89
N PRO A 131 -7.01 18.01 -6.52
CA PRO A 131 -8.04 18.88 -5.96
C PRO A 131 -7.82 19.23 -4.49
N SER A 132 -6.95 18.50 -3.78
CA SER A 132 -6.79 18.59 -2.33
C SER A 132 -5.42 19.07 -1.86
N GLY A 133 -4.39 18.93 -2.69
CA GLY A 133 -2.99 19.13 -2.31
C GLY A 133 -2.43 18.04 -1.37
N GLY A 134 -3.22 17.02 -1.04
CA GLY A 134 -2.77 15.88 -0.23
C GLY A 134 -1.83 14.98 -1.03
N PHE A 135 -0.63 14.72 -0.50
CA PHE A 135 0.36 13.88 -1.16
C PHE A 135 -0.08 12.42 -1.33
N HIS A 136 -0.99 11.92 -0.49
CA HIS A 136 -1.50 10.55 -0.61
C HIS A 136 -2.09 10.28 -2.00
N GLY A 137 -2.85 11.24 -2.57
CA GLY A 137 -3.38 11.17 -3.93
C GLY A 137 -2.35 11.37 -5.05
N MET A 138 -1.06 11.50 -4.73
CA MET A 138 0.04 11.74 -5.70
C MET A 138 1.14 10.66 -5.64
N VAL A 139 1.07 9.72 -4.68
CA VAL A 139 2.21 8.86 -4.37
C VAL A 139 2.56 7.93 -5.53
N LEU A 140 1.56 7.37 -6.23
CA LEU A 140 1.80 6.48 -7.37
C LEU A 140 2.36 7.25 -8.56
N ARG A 141 1.91 8.49 -8.77
CA ARG A 141 2.50 9.40 -9.79
C ARG A 141 3.94 9.77 -9.47
N THR A 142 4.24 9.93 -8.19
CA THR A 142 5.58 10.22 -7.69
C THR A 142 6.51 9.03 -7.88
N LEU A 143 6.03 7.81 -7.64
CA LEU A 143 6.78 6.57 -7.86
C LEU A 143 7.23 6.37 -9.32
N ILE A 144 6.50 6.90 -10.30
CA ILE A 144 6.90 6.86 -11.71
C ILE A 144 7.82 8.04 -12.12
N GLY A 145 8.18 8.90 -11.16
CA GLY A 145 9.08 10.03 -11.35
C GLY A 145 8.42 11.35 -11.76
N GLN A 146 7.09 11.48 -11.62
CA GLN A 146 6.32 12.67 -12.02
C GLN A 146 5.63 13.35 -10.82
N GLY A 147 6.30 13.36 -9.66
CA GLY A 147 5.78 13.95 -8.42
C GLY A 147 6.50 15.23 -7.98
N PRO A 148 6.21 15.73 -6.77
CA PRO A 148 6.88 16.91 -6.22
C PRO A 148 8.37 16.66 -5.98
N SER A 149 9.20 17.62 -6.38
CA SER A 149 10.65 17.46 -6.52
C SER A 149 11.40 16.80 -5.34
N PRO A 150 11.15 17.12 -4.04
CA PRO A 150 11.91 16.50 -2.95
C PRO A 150 11.50 15.04 -2.66
N LEU A 151 10.40 14.57 -3.26
CA LEU A 151 9.85 13.22 -3.06
C LEU A 151 10.07 12.30 -4.27
N VAL A 152 10.51 12.83 -5.42
CA VAL A 152 10.76 12.02 -6.62
C VAL A 152 11.90 11.01 -6.35
N PRO A 153 11.68 9.70 -6.59
CA PRO A 153 12.72 8.69 -6.43
C PRO A 153 13.87 8.83 -7.42
N GLU A 154 15.01 8.23 -7.06
CA GLU A 154 16.14 8.08 -7.98
C GLU A 154 15.75 7.23 -9.21
N PRO A 155 16.39 7.40 -10.38
CA PRO A 155 16.00 6.71 -11.61
C PRO A 155 15.82 5.19 -11.50
N GLU A 156 16.68 4.51 -10.75
CA GLU A 156 16.63 3.06 -10.50
C GLU A 156 15.51 2.63 -9.53
N GLU A 157 14.94 3.57 -8.78
CA GLU A 157 13.82 3.37 -7.86
C GLU A 157 12.46 3.66 -8.53
N ARG A 158 12.45 4.18 -9.76
CA ARG A 158 11.23 4.59 -10.46
C ARG A 158 10.46 3.42 -11.04
N LEU A 159 9.18 3.37 -10.72
CA LEU A 159 8.25 2.38 -11.23
C LEU A 159 7.91 2.67 -12.70
N SER A 160 7.94 1.65 -13.56
CA SER A 160 7.41 1.78 -14.91
C SER A 160 5.88 1.67 -14.91
N THR A 161 5.19 2.53 -15.67
CA THR A 161 3.73 2.48 -15.85
C THR A 161 3.23 1.12 -16.35
N ARG A 162 4.06 0.38 -17.11
CA ARG A 162 3.75 -0.98 -17.60
C ARG A 162 3.68 -2.04 -16.50
N ARG A 163 4.21 -1.73 -15.31
CA ARG A 163 4.25 -2.61 -14.13
C ARG A 163 3.15 -2.30 -13.12
N ILE A 164 2.27 -1.36 -13.41
CA ILE A 164 1.15 -0.96 -12.55
C ILE A 164 -0.12 -1.72 -12.95
N VAL A 165 -0.80 -2.28 -11.95
CA VAL A 165 -2.17 -2.77 -12.06
C VAL A 165 -2.99 -2.09 -10.97
N LEU A 166 -3.89 -1.19 -11.36
CA LEU A 166 -4.87 -0.57 -10.48
C LEU A 166 -6.03 -1.55 -10.27
N ALA A 167 -6.43 -1.76 -9.01
CA ALA A 167 -7.37 -2.79 -8.63
C ALA A 167 -8.43 -2.24 -7.66
N GLY A 168 -9.66 -2.04 -8.16
CA GLY A 168 -10.79 -1.58 -7.35
C GLY A 168 -11.15 -0.09 -7.58
N VAL A 169 -10.38 0.58 -8.44
CA VAL A 169 -10.55 1.99 -8.74
C VAL A 169 -11.96 2.32 -9.23
N ARG A 170 -12.54 3.35 -8.63
CA ARG A 170 -13.91 3.82 -8.90
C ARG A 170 -14.13 5.29 -8.58
N ALA A 171 -13.22 5.93 -7.86
CA ALA A 171 -13.23 7.36 -7.54
C ALA A 171 -11.98 8.01 -8.15
N LEU A 172 -12.11 8.57 -9.35
CA LEU A 172 -10.98 9.03 -10.15
C LEU A 172 -11.19 10.48 -10.53
N ASP A 173 -10.15 11.29 -10.34
CA ASP A 173 -10.15 12.63 -10.89
C ASP A 173 -10.02 12.57 -12.42
N PRO A 174 -10.57 13.56 -13.15
CA PRO A 174 -10.51 13.58 -14.61
C PRO A 174 -9.07 13.47 -15.15
N ALA A 175 -8.11 14.15 -14.51
CA ALA A 175 -6.72 14.12 -14.91
C ALA A 175 -6.05 12.75 -14.70
N GLU A 176 -6.43 12.01 -13.65
CA GLU A 176 -5.97 10.65 -13.43
C GLU A 176 -6.51 9.71 -14.51
N ARG A 177 -7.79 9.89 -14.89
CA ARG A 177 -8.43 9.10 -15.95
C ARG A 177 -7.73 9.30 -17.29
N ASP A 178 -7.52 10.54 -17.69
CA ASP A 178 -6.81 10.88 -18.91
C ASP A 178 -5.39 10.29 -18.92
N PHE A 179 -4.70 10.36 -17.77
CA PHE A 179 -3.35 9.80 -17.65
C PHE A 179 -3.33 8.28 -17.78
N ILE A 180 -4.20 7.58 -17.05
CA ILE A 180 -4.35 6.12 -17.10
C ILE A 180 -4.56 5.63 -18.53
N ASP A 181 -5.45 6.31 -19.27
CA ASP A 181 -5.77 5.95 -20.65
C ASP A 181 -4.59 6.25 -21.59
N SER A 182 -3.90 7.38 -21.41
CA SER A 182 -2.74 7.76 -22.24
C SER A 182 -1.53 6.83 -22.08
N GLU A 183 -1.27 6.33 -20.87
CA GLU A 183 -0.15 5.43 -20.56
C GLU A 183 -0.53 3.95 -20.75
N GLY A 184 -1.82 3.65 -20.95
CA GLY A 184 -2.31 2.28 -21.02
C GLY A 184 -2.14 1.52 -19.70
N ILE A 185 -2.30 2.20 -18.56
CA ILE A 185 -2.24 1.59 -17.23
C ILE A 185 -3.43 0.64 -17.08
N ARG A 186 -3.17 -0.59 -16.62
CA ARG A 186 -4.22 -1.58 -16.42
C ARG A 186 -5.06 -1.20 -15.21
N ALA A 187 -6.33 -0.91 -15.42
CA ALA A 187 -7.29 -0.62 -14.35
C ALA A 187 -8.40 -1.66 -14.32
N LEU A 188 -8.59 -2.32 -13.17
CA LEU A 188 -9.64 -3.29 -12.93
C LEU A 188 -10.70 -2.70 -12.00
N SER A 189 -11.95 -2.75 -12.42
CA SER A 189 -13.08 -2.41 -11.56
C SER A 189 -13.30 -3.47 -10.48
N VAL A 190 -14.05 -3.12 -9.43
CA VAL A 190 -14.50 -4.05 -8.38
C VAL A 190 -15.16 -5.29 -8.98
N GLN A 191 -16.02 -5.13 -10.00
CA GLN A 191 -16.66 -6.25 -10.67
C GLN A 191 -15.67 -7.17 -11.40
N ALA A 192 -14.60 -6.63 -11.97
CA ALA A 192 -13.56 -7.44 -12.59
C ALA A 192 -12.75 -8.22 -11.55
N LEU A 193 -12.51 -7.66 -10.37
CA LEU A 193 -11.77 -8.31 -9.28
C LEU A 193 -12.51 -9.51 -8.67
N ARG A 194 -13.84 -9.54 -8.74
CA ARG A 194 -14.66 -10.72 -8.37
C ARG A 194 -14.33 -11.96 -9.20
N GLN A 195 -13.69 -11.78 -10.36
CA GLN A 195 -13.21 -12.85 -11.20
C GLN A 195 -11.69 -12.95 -11.07
N GLN A 196 -11.20 -13.86 -10.23
CA GLN A 196 -9.77 -14.01 -9.93
C GLN A 196 -8.88 -14.08 -11.19
N ASP A 197 -9.34 -14.78 -12.24
CA ASP A 197 -8.60 -14.92 -13.49
C ASP A 197 -8.32 -13.58 -14.18
N ARG A 198 -9.19 -12.57 -14.01
CA ARG A 198 -9.01 -11.24 -14.59
C ARG A 198 -7.85 -10.51 -13.91
N LEU A 199 -7.78 -10.57 -12.58
CA LEU A 199 -6.65 -10.05 -11.80
C LEU A 199 -5.35 -10.77 -12.18
N LEU A 200 -5.36 -12.10 -12.17
CA LEU A 200 -4.17 -12.90 -12.49
C LEU A 200 -3.69 -12.66 -13.93
N ALA A 201 -4.60 -12.51 -14.89
CA ALA A 201 -4.26 -12.18 -16.27
C ALA A 201 -3.68 -10.76 -16.40
N ALA A 202 -4.24 -9.77 -15.70
CA ALA A 202 -3.74 -8.40 -15.71
C ALA A 202 -2.29 -8.33 -15.17
N VAL A 203 -2.01 -9.00 -14.05
CA VAL A 203 -0.66 -9.08 -13.48
C VAL A 203 0.27 -9.87 -14.40
N ALA A 204 -0.16 -11.03 -14.93
CA ALA A 204 0.66 -11.81 -15.85
C ALA A 204 1.00 -11.05 -17.14
N ALA A 205 0.10 -10.20 -17.63
CA ALA A 205 0.32 -9.37 -18.81
C ALA A 205 1.37 -8.25 -18.60
N THR A 206 1.76 -7.97 -17.36
CA THR A 206 2.93 -7.11 -17.08
C THR A 206 4.24 -7.84 -17.36
N GLY A 207 4.26 -9.18 -17.41
CA GLY A 207 5.47 -10.00 -17.50
C GLY A 207 6.23 -10.15 -16.18
N ALA A 208 5.67 -9.69 -15.06
CA ALA A 208 6.30 -9.79 -13.74
C ALA A 208 6.27 -11.21 -13.16
N THR A 209 7.28 -11.54 -12.37
CA THR A 209 7.37 -12.76 -11.56
C THR A 209 7.20 -12.48 -10.07
N HIS A 210 7.43 -11.23 -9.66
CA HIS A 210 7.24 -10.72 -8.31
C HIS A 210 6.09 -9.71 -8.27
N VAL A 211 5.37 -9.67 -7.16
CA VAL A 211 4.29 -8.71 -6.92
C VAL A 211 4.57 -7.98 -5.61
N TYR A 212 4.53 -6.65 -5.65
CA TYR A 212 4.32 -5.82 -4.47
C TYR A 212 2.83 -5.47 -4.41
N VAL A 213 2.22 -5.66 -3.25
CA VAL A 213 0.79 -5.34 -3.06
C VAL A 213 0.68 -4.08 -2.24
N HIS A 214 0.15 -3.01 -2.81
CA HIS A 214 -0.37 -1.90 -2.02
C HIS A 214 -1.84 -2.17 -1.71
N LEU A 215 -2.22 -2.03 -0.45
CA LEU A 215 -3.60 -2.12 0.01
C LEU A 215 -3.98 -0.83 0.74
N ASP A 216 -4.66 0.06 0.03
CA ASP A 216 -5.53 1.06 0.64
C ASP A 216 -6.78 0.34 1.14
N LEU A 217 -7.12 0.54 2.41
CA LEU A 217 -8.29 -0.10 3.00
C LEU A 217 -9.61 0.44 2.44
N ASP A 218 -9.64 1.62 1.82
CA ASP A 218 -10.84 2.18 1.21
C ASP A 218 -11.26 1.48 -0.10
N VAL A 219 -10.45 0.54 -0.59
CA VAL A 219 -10.86 -0.43 -1.60
C VAL A 219 -12.05 -1.28 -1.11
N LEU A 220 -12.19 -1.43 0.21
CA LEU A 220 -13.31 -2.10 0.86
C LEU A 220 -14.55 -1.21 0.87
N ASP A 221 -15.73 -1.84 0.74
CA ASP A 221 -16.98 -1.10 0.86
C ASP A 221 -17.19 -0.63 2.32
N PRO A 222 -17.49 0.66 2.57
CA PRO A 222 -17.75 1.19 3.91
C PRO A 222 -18.96 0.55 4.60
N ALA A 223 -19.83 -0.16 3.88
CA ALA A 223 -20.90 -0.98 4.47
C ALA A 223 -20.38 -2.24 5.17
N HIS A 224 -19.14 -2.66 4.88
CA HIS A 224 -18.53 -3.89 5.40
C HIS A 224 -17.24 -3.65 6.21
N PHE A 225 -16.66 -2.45 6.12
CA PHE A 225 -15.48 -2.08 6.87
C PHE A 225 -15.56 -0.64 7.38
N THR A 226 -15.27 -0.44 8.67
CA THR A 226 -15.26 0.88 9.31
C THR A 226 -13.84 1.29 9.67
N GLY A 227 -13.65 2.60 9.91
CA GLY A 227 -12.34 3.16 10.23
C GLY A 227 -11.50 3.45 8.98
N LEU A 228 -12.13 4.09 8.00
CA LEU A 228 -11.53 4.61 6.77
C LEU A 228 -11.40 6.14 6.86
N SER A 229 -10.33 6.67 6.28
CA SER A 229 -10.09 8.11 6.15
C SER A 229 -10.91 8.73 4.99
N CYS A 230 -11.00 8.02 3.86
CA CYS A 230 -11.68 8.43 2.62
C CYS A 230 -12.65 7.34 2.12
N PRO A 231 -13.75 7.06 2.83
CA PRO A 231 -14.64 5.94 2.47
C PRO A 231 -15.34 6.14 1.12
N GLU A 232 -15.19 5.18 0.21
CA GLU A 232 -15.84 5.18 -1.10
C GLU A 232 -16.86 4.02 -1.24
N PRO A 233 -18.16 4.27 -1.50
CA PRO A 233 -19.15 3.20 -1.69
C PRO A 233 -18.90 2.31 -2.91
N GLY A 234 -19.50 1.12 -2.94
CA GLY A 234 -19.42 0.18 -4.06
C GLY A 234 -18.09 -0.59 -4.14
N GLY A 235 -17.42 -0.73 -3.00
CA GLY A 235 -16.13 -1.39 -2.86
C GLY A 235 -16.22 -2.92 -2.76
N LEU A 236 -15.10 -3.55 -2.44
CA LEU A 236 -15.03 -5.00 -2.22
C LEU A 236 -15.60 -5.38 -0.85
N HIS A 237 -16.25 -6.54 -0.81
CA HIS A 237 -16.44 -7.23 0.46
C HIS A 237 -15.08 -7.79 0.96
N PRO A 238 -14.80 -7.81 2.27
CA PRO A 238 -13.54 -8.34 2.80
C PRO A 238 -13.16 -9.74 2.32
N ASP A 239 -14.14 -10.64 2.19
CA ASP A 239 -13.91 -11.98 1.65
C ASP A 239 -13.49 -11.97 0.16
N GLU A 240 -14.01 -11.04 -0.64
CA GLU A 240 -13.61 -10.88 -2.05
C GLU A 240 -12.15 -10.41 -2.15
N LEU A 241 -11.76 -9.43 -1.32
CA LEU A 241 -10.37 -8.97 -1.23
C LEU A 241 -9.44 -10.11 -0.78
N ARG A 242 -9.79 -10.82 0.31
CA ARG A 242 -9.02 -11.98 0.78
C ARG A 242 -8.82 -13.01 -0.33
N THR A 243 -9.87 -13.28 -1.10
CA THR A 243 -9.88 -14.23 -2.22
C THR A 243 -8.98 -13.78 -3.38
N ALA A 244 -8.96 -12.49 -3.68
CA ALA A 244 -8.08 -11.90 -4.68
C ALA A 244 -6.60 -11.93 -4.24
N LEU A 245 -6.32 -11.54 -3.00
CA LEU A 245 -4.97 -11.59 -2.42
C LEU A 245 -4.44 -13.03 -2.39
N HIS A 246 -5.26 -13.99 -1.95
CA HIS A 246 -4.89 -15.40 -1.96
C HIS A 246 -4.54 -15.90 -3.36
N ALA A 247 -5.30 -15.50 -4.39
CA ALA A 247 -5.00 -15.89 -5.76
C ALA A 247 -3.63 -15.39 -6.23
N LEU A 248 -3.25 -14.15 -5.85
CA LEU A 248 -1.93 -13.59 -6.17
C LEU A 248 -0.81 -14.42 -5.54
N THR A 249 -0.94 -14.83 -4.27
CA THR A 249 0.09 -15.61 -3.55
C THR A 249 0.24 -17.04 -4.09
N GLN A 250 -0.79 -17.58 -4.75
CA GLN A 250 -0.68 -18.88 -5.43
C GLN A 250 0.12 -18.81 -6.73
N ARG A 251 0.12 -17.66 -7.42
CA ARG A 251 0.70 -17.52 -8.77
C ARG A 251 2.02 -16.77 -8.81
N PHE A 252 2.23 -15.79 -7.93
CA PHE A 252 3.37 -14.89 -7.94
C PHE A 252 4.14 -14.93 -6.62
N THR A 253 5.42 -14.55 -6.66
CA THR A 253 6.21 -14.32 -5.44
C THR A 253 5.88 -12.94 -4.87
N ILE A 254 5.47 -12.87 -3.61
CA ILE A 254 5.22 -11.58 -2.96
C ILE A 254 6.57 -10.96 -2.55
N ALA A 255 6.87 -9.78 -3.09
CA ALA A 255 8.08 -9.02 -2.77
C ALA A 255 7.91 -8.11 -1.55
N GLY A 256 6.67 -7.77 -1.22
CA GLY A 256 6.30 -6.92 -0.10
C GLY A 256 4.83 -6.56 -0.15
N MET A 257 4.34 -5.97 0.94
CA MET A 257 2.99 -5.43 1.00
C MET A 257 2.93 -4.16 1.85
N GLY A 258 2.13 -3.21 1.38
CA GLY A 258 1.71 -2.00 2.06
C GLY A 258 0.28 -2.12 2.55
N ILE A 259 -0.03 -1.64 3.77
CA ILE A 259 -1.41 -1.51 4.26
C ILE A 259 -1.59 -0.12 4.86
N THR A 260 -2.51 0.65 4.28
CA THR A 260 -2.63 2.10 4.51
C THR A 260 -4.07 2.51 4.82
N GLU A 261 -4.27 3.79 5.14
CA GLU A 261 -5.57 4.47 5.31
C GLU A 261 -6.50 3.88 6.39
N HIS A 262 -5.94 3.15 7.35
CA HIS A 262 -6.67 2.78 8.57
C HIS A 262 -6.81 4.00 9.49
N ALA A 263 -8.03 4.52 9.63
CA ALA A 263 -8.38 5.61 10.53
C ALA A 263 -9.41 5.12 11.58
N PRO A 264 -8.98 4.36 12.61
CA PRO A 264 -9.89 3.70 13.54
C PRO A 264 -10.87 4.65 14.23
N THR A 265 -12.08 4.14 14.48
CA THR A 265 -13.10 4.77 15.32
C THR A 265 -12.91 4.38 16.79
N THR A 266 -13.79 4.79 17.70
CA THR A 266 -13.69 4.42 19.13
C THR A 266 -13.98 2.94 19.39
N ASP A 267 -14.94 2.35 18.67
CA ASP A 267 -15.13 0.91 18.61
C ASP A 267 -14.41 0.36 17.40
N THR A 268 -13.68 -0.72 17.61
CA THR A 268 -12.66 -1.20 16.69
C THR A 268 -12.57 -2.72 16.64
N ALA A 269 -13.39 -3.45 17.40
CA ALA A 269 -13.38 -4.91 17.44
C ALA A 269 -13.71 -5.51 16.07
N ASP A 270 -14.71 -4.94 15.39
CA ASP A 270 -15.16 -5.39 14.08
C ASP A 270 -14.11 -5.16 12.99
N SER A 271 -13.54 -3.96 12.91
CA SER A 271 -12.49 -3.65 11.92
C SER A 271 -11.24 -4.49 12.15
N ASP A 272 -10.87 -4.76 13.40
CA ASP A 272 -9.79 -5.70 13.74
C ASP A 272 -10.04 -7.11 13.25
N HIS A 273 -11.27 -7.61 13.44
CA HIS A 273 -11.65 -8.95 13.01
C HIS A 273 -11.56 -9.07 11.48
N VAL A 274 -12.07 -8.05 10.77
CA VAL A 274 -12.01 -7.98 9.31
C VAL A 274 -10.55 -7.94 8.83
N LEU A 275 -9.71 -7.09 9.41
CA LEU A 275 -8.29 -6.99 9.06
C LEU A 275 -7.58 -8.34 9.26
N ARG A 276 -7.75 -9.00 10.41
CA ARG A 276 -7.17 -10.33 10.65
C ARG A 276 -7.61 -11.35 9.59
N SER A 277 -8.90 -11.34 9.24
CA SER A 277 -9.45 -12.25 8.22
C SER A 277 -8.82 -12.02 6.83
N ILE A 278 -8.66 -10.77 6.41
CA ILE A 278 -7.98 -10.42 5.15
C ILE A 278 -6.53 -10.92 5.18
N LEU A 279 -5.84 -10.71 6.30
CA LEU A 279 -4.43 -11.02 6.48
C LEU A 279 -4.14 -12.53 6.50
N ASP A 280 -5.02 -13.33 7.11
CA ASP A 280 -4.92 -14.79 7.13
C ASP A 280 -4.89 -15.39 5.70
N GLY A 281 -5.58 -14.75 4.74
CA GLY A 281 -5.63 -15.19 3.34
C GLY A 281 -4.31 -15.07 2.58
N ILE A 282 -3.39 -14.21 3.03
CA ILE A 282 -2.10 -13.94 2.35
C ILE A 282 -1.09 -15.06 2.65
N GLY A 283 -1.36 -15.94 3.62
CA GLY A 283 -0.52 -17.09 3.91
C GLY A 283 0.84 -16.73 4.51
N LEU A 284 0.98 -15.52 5.07
CA LEU A 284 2.10 -15.10 5.91
C LEU A 284 2.01 -15.87 7.25
N ARG A 285 2.33 -17.17 7.24
CA ARG A 285 2.18 -18.03 8.43
C ARG A 285 3.29 -17.78 9.44
N THR A 286 2.91 -17.50 10.68
CA THR A 286 3.75 -17.58 11.87
C THR A 286 4.21 -19.01 12.13
N THR A 287 5.47 -19.21 12.52
CA THR A 287 5.77 -20.31 13.45
C THR A 287 5.09 -19.98 14.77
N SER A 288 4.13 -20.82 15.18
CA SER A 288 3.53 -20.70 16.52
C SER A 288 4.64 -20.85 17.57
N ALA A 289 4.79 -19.86 18.44
CA ALA A 289 5.57 -20.04 19.65
C ALA A 289 5.00 -21.24 20.42
N GLY A 290 5.84 -22.25 20.65
CA GLY A 290 5.48 -23.42 21.43
C GLY A 290 5.03 -23.01 22.83
N GLY A 291 3.84 -23.49 23.22
CA GLY A 291 3.47 -23.55 24.63
C GLY A 291 4.32 -24.62 25.34
N PRO A 292 4.64 -24.42 26.63
CA PRO A 292 5.52 -25.32 27.36
C PRO A 292 4.86 -26.68 27.59
N SER A 293 5.68 -27.72 27.49
CA SER A 293 5.41 -29.07 27.99
C SER A 293 5.37 -29.10 29.51
#